data_AF-A0A2G1ZR16-F1
#
_entry.id   AF-A0A2G1ZR16-F1
#
_cell.length_a   1.000
_cell.length_b   1.000
_cell.length_c   1.000
_cell.angle_alpha   90.00
_cell.angle_beta   90.00
_cell.angle_gamma   90.00
#
_symmetry.space_group_name_H-M   'P 1'
#
loop_
_entity.id
_entity.type
_entity.pdbx_description
1 polymer ?
#
loop_
_entity_poly.entity_id
_entity_poly.type
_entity_poly.pdbx_seq_one_letter_code
_entity_poly.pdbx_strand_id
1 'polypeptide(L)'
;MIKKNLISALALFVSMASINSVQAGWQDWLKSAADQLSNNETVTSTATSLLSNSEISAGLKEALSKGVESATTTLGQQDGFMKNSLVKIPLPDSLKLLEKTARELGQGQIADQFISTMNHAAEQAVPAAAEL
;
A
#
# COMPACT_ATOMS: atom_id res chain seq x y z
N MET A 1 0.91 44.66 -34.82
CA MET A 1 1.63 43.98 -33.71
C MET A 1 0.68 43.09 -32.89
N ILE A 2 0.10 42.00 -33.44
CA ILE A 2 -0.93 41.21 -32.72
C ILE A 2 -0.67 39.67 -32.73
N LYS A 3 0.42 39.17 -33.32
CA LYS A 3 0.61 37.71 -33.52
C LYS A 3 1.64 37.01 -32.60
N LYS A 4 2.08 37.60 -31.49
CA LYS A 4 3.13 37.00 -30.62
C LYS A 4 2.68 36.51 -29.23
N ASN A 5 1.44 36.76 -28.79
CA ASN A 5 1.02 36.44 -27.41
C ASN A 5 0.13 35.19 -27.26
N LEU A 6 -0.16 34.45 -28.34
CA LEU A 6 -1.03 33.27 -28.26
C LEU A 6 -0.27 31.94 -28.02
N ILE A 7 1.05 31.95 -28.21
CA ILE A 7 1.89 30.74 -28.08
C ILE A 7 2.43 30.59 -26.64
N SER A 8 2.50 31.67 -25.87
CA SER A 8 3.01 31.63 -24.50
C SER A 8 2.00 31.10 -23.46
N ALA A 9 0.71 30.95 -23.83
CA ALA A 9 -0.34 30.50 -22.91
C ALA A 9 -0.54 28.98 -22.89
N LEU A 10 0.01 28.25 -23.88
CA LEU A 10 -0.15 26.79 -23.98
C LEU A 10 1.02 26.01 -23.32
N ALA A 11 2.13 26.69 -23.02
CA ALA A 11 3.30 26.09 -22.36
C ALA A 11 3.17 25.99 -20.82
N LEU A 12 2.11 26.53 -20.23
CA LEU A 12 1.90 26.57 -18.77
C LEU A 12 0.90 25.52 -18.25
N PHE A 13 0.34 24.67 -19.12
CA PHE A 13 -0.63 23.64 -18.73
C PHE A 13 -0.09 22.21 -18.80
N VAL A 14 1.13 22.00 -19.29
CA VAL A 14 1.78 20.68 -19.46
C VAL A 14 2.87 20.44 -18.41
N SER A 15 2.70 20.96 -17.19
CA SER A 15 3.64 20.73 -16.08
C SER A 15 3.00 20.16 -14.80
N MET A 16 1.71 19.83 -14.82
CA MET A 16 1.01 19.19 -13.69
C MET A 16 0.42 17.84 -14.09
N ALA A 17 1.24 16.96 -14.67
CA ALA A 17 0.83 15.59 -14.97
C ALA A 17 1.96 14.58 -14.76
N SER A 18 2.78 14.76 -13.71
CA SER A 18 3.80 13.77 -13.33
C SER A 18 4.28 13.95 -11.89
N ILE A 19 3.48 13.55 -10.90
CA ILE A 19 4.04 13.10 -9.60
C ILE A 19 3.13 12.02 -9.01
N ASN A 20 3.10 10.85 -9.64
CA ASN A 20 2.71 9.62 -8.94
C ASN A 20 3.96 8.78 -8.76
N SER A 21 4.74 9.14 -7.75
CA SER A 21 5.48 8.16 -6.96
C SER A 21 5.26 8.55 -5.50
N VAL A 22 4.22 7.99 -4.90
CA VAL A 22 4.22 7.78 -3.44
C VAL A 22 5.34 6.77 -3.22
N GLN A 23 6.55 7.29 -3.12
CA GLN A 23 7.70 6.49 -2.77
C GLN A 23 7.48 6.07 -1.33
N ALA A 24 7.40 4.75 -1.09
CA ALA A 24 7.36 4.19 0.24
C ALA A 24 8.68 4.55 0.95
N GLY A 25 8.74 5.73 1.56
CA GLY A 25 9.90 6.32 2.21
C GLY A 25 10.28 5.66 3.53
N TRP A 26 9.89 4.40 3.74
CA TRP A 26 10.25 3.67 4.94
C TRP A 26 11.75 3.36 4.97
N GLN A 27 12.36 3.11 3.80
CA GLN A 27 13.80 2.90 3.69
C GLN A 27 14.59 4.18 3.98
N ASP A 28 14.10 5.34 3.53
CA ASP A 28 14.74 6.64 3.74
C ASP A 28 14.60 7.12 5.19
N TRP A 29 13.44 6.89 5.78
CA TRP A 29 13.20 7.07 7.21
C TRP A 29 14.06 6.13 8.07
N LEU A 30 14.15 4.85 7.72
CA LEU A 30 14.95 3.87 8.45
C LEU A 30 16.45 4.20 8.37
N LYS A 31 16.92 4.61 7.19
CA LYS A 31 18.30 5.06 6.97
C LYS A 31 18.59 6.33 7.78
N SER A 32 17.68 7.30 7.78
CA SER A 32 17.81 8.52 8.58
C SER A 32 17.84 8.23 10.09
N ALA A 33 17.05 7.25 10.57
CA ALA A 33 17.09 6.81 11.96
C ALA A 33 18.41 6.09 12.30
N ALA A 34 18.93 5.26 11.40
CA ALA A 34 20.23 4.61 11.55
C ALA A 34 21.38 5.65 11.56
N ASP A 35 21.32 6.65 10.69
CA ASP A 35 22.31 7.74 10.62
C ASP A 35 22.23 8.63 11.88
N GLN A 36 21.04 8.88 12.44
CA GLN A 36 20.89 9.60 13.72
C GLN A 36 21.45 8.81 14.91
N LEU A 37 21.30 7.48 14.92
CA LEU A 37 21.93 6.62 15.93
C LEU A 37 23.46 6.60 15.78
N SER A 38 23.97 6.63 14.56
CA SER A 38 25.41 6.58 14.29
C SER A 38 26.16 7.90 14.54
N ASN A 39 25.47 9.06 14.53
CA ASN A 39 26.11 10.38 14.59
C ASN A 39 26.13 11.04 15.98
N ASN A 40 25.55 10.43 17.01
CA ASN A 40 25.39 11.05 18.33
C ASN A 40 26.37 10.48 19.39
N GLU A 41 27.65 10.81 19.31
CA GLU A 41 28.71 10.33 20.22
C GLU A 41 28.59 10.77 21.70
N THR A 42 27.60 11.58 22.12
CA THR A 42 27.54 12.12 23.50
C THR A 42 26.37 11.64 24.38
N VAL A 43 25.41 10.86 23.85
CA VAL A 43 24.37 10.19 24.68
C VAL A 43 24.22 8.69 24.33
N THR A 44 24.87 8.25 23.25
CA THR A 44 24.70 6.92 22.65
C THR A 44 25.60 5.84 23.26
N SER A 45 26.65 6.22 24.00
CA SER A 45 27.58 5.27 24.62
C SER A 45 27.00 4.45 25.79
N THR A 46 25.73 4.63 26.12
CA THR A 46 25.02 3.75 27.07
C THR A 46 23.88 3.02 26.38
N ALA A 47 23.04 3.65 25.56
CA ALA A 47 21.91 2.96 24.91
C ALA A 47 22.32 2.01 23.76
N THR A 48 23.39 2.32 23.03
CA THR A 48 23.86 1.50 21.89
C THR A 48 25.05 0.61 22.25
N SER A 49 25.69 0.86 23.41
CA SER A 49 26.60 -0.11 24.03
C SER A 49 25.85 -1.17 24.86
N LEU A 50 24.61 -0.89 25.28
CA LEU A 50 23.75 -1.82 26.03
C LEU A 50 22.86 -2.69 25.14
N LEU A 51 22.67 -2.33 23.86
CA LEU A 51 21.94 -3.14 22.89
C LEU A 51 22.90 -3.64 21.82
N SER A 52 23.16 -4.94 21.83
CA SER A 52 23.90 -5.61 20.77
C SER A 52 23.17 -5.51 19.42
N ASN A 53 23.92 -5.55 18.31
CA ASN A 53 23.33 -5.66 16.96
C ASN A 53 22.32 -6.82 16.85
N SER A 54 22.51 -7.87 17.66
CA SER A 54 21.57 -8.99 17.79
C SER A 54 20.22 -8.55 18.35
N GLU A 55 20.19 -7.75 19.42
CA GLU A 55 18.94 -7.25 20.03
C GLU A 55 18.17 -6.32 19.09
N ILE A 56 18.88 -5.48 18.33
CA ILE A 56 18.25 -4.61 17.32
C ILE A 56 17.61 -5.46 16.21
N SER A 57 18.33 -6.48 15.71
CA SER A 57 17.79 -7.38 14.69
C SER A 57 16.60 -8.20 15.20
N ALA A 58 16.65 -8.64 16.46
CA ALA A 58 15.57 -9.37 17.11
C ALA A 58 14.33 -8.49 17.31
N GLY A 59 14.52 -7.24 17.78
CA GLY A 59 13.42 -6.28 17.97
C GLY A 59 12.75 -5.90 16.66
N LEU A 60 13.51 -5.72 15.58
CA LEU A 60 12.93 -5.44 14.26
C LEU A 60 12.17 -6.66 13.71
N LYS A 61 12.71 -7.87 13.91
CA LYS A 61 12.03 -9.11 13.52
C LYS A 61 10.73 -9.31 14.29
N GLU A 62 10.74 -9.04 15.59
CA GLU A 62 9.56 -9.11 16.45
C GLU A 62 8.50 -8.09 16.01
N ALA A 63 8.90 -6.83 15.78
CA ALA A 63 7.99 -5.78 15.30
C ALA A 63 7.39 -6.13 13.94
N LEU A 64 8.18 -6.69 13.02
CA LEU A 64 7.68 -7.16 11.72
C LEU A 64 6.72 -8.34 11.89
N SER A 65 7.06 -9.32 12.74
CA SER A 65 6.21 -10.47 13.03
C SER A 65 4.85 -10.03 13.58
N LYS A 66 4.84 -9.08 14.52
CA LYS A 66 3.62 -8.48 15.08
C LYS A 66 2.84 -7.68 14.04
N GLY A 67 3.54 -6.97 13.15
CA GLY A 67 2.92 -6.26 12.04
C GLY A 67 2.22 -7.19 11.05
N VAL A 68 2.87 -8.30 10.69
CA VAL A 68 2.29 -9.34 9.83
C VAL A 68 1.10 -9.99 10.52
N GLU A 69 1.22 -10.39 11.78
CA GLU A 69 0.12 -10.97 12.59
C GLU A 69 -1.10 -10.03 12.66
N SER A 70 -0.86 -8.72 12.87
CA SER A 70 -1.94 -7.74 12.88
C SER A 70 -2.58 -7.57 11.50
N ALA A 71 -1.78 -7.56 10.43
CA ALA A 71 -2.27 -7.42 9.07
C ALA A 71 -3.10 -8.64 8.64
N THR A 72 -2.61 -9.86 8.93
CA THR A 72 -3.31 -11.10 8.59
C THR A 72 -4.60 -11.26 9.40
N THR A 73 -4.57 -10.91 10.69
CA THR A 73 -5.76 -10.92 11.55
C THR A 73 -6.82 -9.92 11.08
N THR A 74 -6.41 -8.73 10.64
CA THR A 74 -7.35 -7.69 10.20
C THR A 74 -7.93 -8.00 8.82
N LEU A 75 -7.10 -8.45 7.89
CA LEU A 75 -7.50 -8.68 6.50
C LEU A 75 -8.14 -10.06 6.27
N GLY A 76 -7.84 -11.05 7.10
CA GLY A 76 -8.45 -12.37 7.05
C GLY A 76 -9.84 -12.45 7.69
N GLN A 77 -10.31 -11.37 8.33
CA GLN A 77 -11.68 -11.30 8.85
C GLN A 77 -12.71 -11.16 7.73
N GLN A 78 -13.95 -11.53 8.06
CA GLN A 78 -15.11 -11.30 7.19
C GLN A 78 -15.20 -9.82 6.77
N ASP A 79 -15.31 -9.60 5.46
CA ASP A 79 -15.32 -8.27 4.83
C ASP A 79 -14.01 -7.47 4.97
N GLY A 80 -12.90 -8.09 5.42
CA GLY A 80 -11.60 -7.45 5.59
C GLY A 80 -11.03 -6.86 4.30
N PHE A 81 -11.31 -7.48 3.15
CA PHE A 81 -10.99 -6.93 1.82
C PHE A 81 -12.14 -6.10 1.28
N MET A 82 -13.37 -6.60 1.42
CA MET A 82 -14.53 -5.98 0.77
C MET A 82 -14.86 -4.57 1.28
N LYS A 83 -14.67 -4.31 2.58
CA LYS A 83 -14.93 -2.99 3.22
C LYS A 83 -13.73 -2.06 3.23
N ASN A 84 -12.52 -2.55 2.95
CA ASN A 84 -11.32 -1.73 2.98
C ASN A 84 -10.93 -1.31 1.56
N SER A 85 -11.19 -0.05 1.20
CA SER A 85 -10.91 0.47 -0.15
C SER A 85 -9.43 0.44 -0.55
N LEU A 86 -8.49 0.36 0.41
CA LEU A 86 -7.05 0.31 0.13
C LEU A 86 -6.59 -1.06 -0.38
N VAL A 87 -7.33 -2.13 -0.04
CA VAL A 87 -6.95 -3.51 -0.34
C VAL A 87 -8.05 -4.30 -1.06
N LYS A 88 -9.25 -3.71 -1.19
CA LYS A 88 -10.36 -4.29 -1.96
C LYS A 88 -9.89 -4.67 -3.35
N ILE A 89 -10.20 -5.90 -3.75
CA ILE A 89 -9.86 -6.42 -5.08
C ILE A 89 -10.93 -5.93 -6.07
N PRO A 90 -10.58 -5.04 -7.01
CA PRO A 90 -11.49 -4.62 -8.06
C PRO A 90 -11.58 -5.70 -9.15
N LEU A 91 -12.60 -5.59 -10.00
CA LEU A 91 -12.66 -6.41 -11.21
C LEU A 91 -11.45 -6.15 -12.12
N PRO A 92 -10.84 -7.21 -12.67
CA PRO A 92 -9.79 -7.06 -13.67
C PRO A 92 -10.35 -6.41 -14.94
N ASP A 93 -9.51 -5.66 -15.65
CA ASP A 93 -9.92 -4.89 -16.83
C ASP A 93 -10.59 -5.75 -17.92
N SER A 94 -10.18 -7.01 -18.04
CA SER A 94 -10.76 -7.99 -18.95
C SER A 94 -12.24 -8.30 -18.66
N LEU A 95 -12.69 -8.16 -17.41
CA LEU A 95 -14.06 -8.46 -16.98
C LEU A 95 -14.94 -7.22 -16.83
N LYS A 96 -14.37 -6.01 -16.93
CA LYS A 96 -15.14 -4.76 -16.82
C LYS A 96 -16.20 -4.62 -17.91
N LEU A 97 -15.90 -5.04 -19.14
CA LEU A 97 -16.89 -5.01 -20.23
C LEU A 97 -18.05 -5.97 -19.94
N LEU A 98 -17.75 -7.17 -19.45
CA LEU A 98 -18.76 -8.16 -19.10
C LEU A 98 -19.64 -7.67 -17.95
N GLU A 99 -19.05 -7.06 -16.92
CA GLU A 99 -19.80 -6.48 -15.81
C GLU A 99 -20.73 -5.36 -16.29
N LYS A 100 -20.23 -4.46 -17.14
CA LYS A 100 -21.04 -3.38 -17.70
C LYS A 100 -22.23 -3.92 -18.50
N THR A 101 -21.99 -4.87 -19.39
CA THR A 101 -23.06 -5.50 -20.18
C THR A 101 -24.04 -6.26 -19.28
N ALA A 102 -23.56 -7.02 -18.29
CA ALA A 102 -24.42 -7.70 -17.34
C ALA A 102 -25.31 -6.70 -16.58
N ARG A 103 -24.76 -5.56 -16.16
CA ARG A 103 -25.51 -4.51 -15.46
C ARG A 103 -26.53 -3.83 -16.38
N GLU A 104 -26.18 -3.57 -17.64
CA GLU A 104 -27.10 -3.05 -18.67
C GLU A 104 -28.27 -4.00 -18.94
N LEU A 105 -28.04 -5.31 -18.86
CA LEU A 105 -29.06 -6.35 -18.99
C LEU A 105 -29.84 -6.62 -17.69
N GLY A 106 -29.61 -5.85 -16.62
CA GLY A 106 -30.28 -6.01 -15.33
C GLY A 106 -29.67 -7.08 -14.40
N GLN A 107 -28.56 -7.71 -14.80
CA GLN A 107 -27.83 -8.72 -14.02
C GLN A 107 -26.74 -8.13 -13.12
N GLY A 108 -26.88 -6.87 -12.68
CA GLY A 108 -25.91 -6.21 -11.79
C GLY A 108 -25.65 -6.99 -10.50
N GLN A 109 -26.66 -7.66 -9.96
CA GLN A 109 -26.52 -8.48 -8.74
C GLN A 109 -25.54 -9.65 -8.90
N ILE A 110 -25.44 -10.24 -10.10
CA ILE A 110 -24.51 -11.33 -10.37
C ILE A 110 -23.07 -10.79 -10.41
N ALA A 111 -22.87 -9.61 -11.00
CA ALA A 111 -21.57 -8.95 -10.97
C ALA A 111 -21.14 -8.59 -9.54
N ASP A 112 -22.07 -8.07 -8.73
CA ASP A 112 -21.80 -7.71 -7.34
C ASP A 112 -21.49 -8.96 -6.48
N GLN A 113 -22.20 -10.07 -6.70
CA GLN A 113 -21.88 -11.36 -6.08
C GLN A 113 -20.49 -11.86 -6.47
N PHE A 114 -20.11 -11.77 -7.74
CA PHE A 114 -18.78 -12.19 -8.18
C PHE A 114 -17.67 -11.39 -7.47
N ILE A 115 -17.82 -10.06 -7.40
CA ILE A 115 -16.88 -9.20 -6.66
C ILE A 115 -16.81 -9.63 -5.20
N SER A 116 -17.96 -9.93 -4.59
CA SER A 116 -18.04 -10.39 -3.20
C SER A 116 -17.32 -11.71 -2.99
N THR A 117 -17.60 -12.72 -3.80
CA THR A 117 -16.94 -14.04 -3.73
C THR A 117 -15.44 -13.92 -3.92
N MET A 118 -14.97 -13.07 -4.85
CA MET A 118 -13.54 -12.85 -5.07
C MET A 118 -12.86 -12.20 -3.86
N ASN A 119 -13.48 -11.19 -3.24
CA ASN A 119 -12.92 -10.54 -2.06
C ASN A 119 -12.96 -11.47 -0.82
N HIS A 120 -14.04 -12.23 -0.63
CA HIS A 120 -14.11 -13.25 0.43
C HIS A 120 -13.11 -14.39 0.23
N ALA A 121 -12.84 -14.79 -1.02
CA ALA A 121 -11.79 -15.76 -1.30
C ALA A 121 -10.40 -15.22 -0.90
N ALA A 122 -10.14 -13.93 -1.11
CA ALA A 122 -8.91 -13.30 -0.64
C ALA A 122 -8.82 -13.28 0.90
N GLU A 123 -9.92 -12.96 1.60
CA GLU A 123 -10.00 -13.03 3.06
C GLU A 123 -9.63 -14.43 3.58
N GLN A 124 -10.14 -15.48 2.93
CA GLN A 124 -9.80 -16.87 3.27
C GLN A 124 -8.35 -17.26 2.96
N ALA A 125 -7.74 -16.63 1.94
CA ALA A 125 -6.36 -16.92 1.55
C ALA A 125 -5.33 -16.26 2.48
N VAL A 126 -5.67 -15.17 3.16
CA VAL A 126 -4.75 -14.46 4.08
C VAL A 126 -4.19 -15.35 5.21
N PRO A 127 -5.00 -16.08 5.99
CA PRO A 127 -4.46 -16.96 7.02
C PRO A 127 -3.63 -18.09 6.42
N ALA A 128 -4.02 -18.65 5.27
CA ALA A 128 -3.25 -19.68 4.57
C ALA A 128 -1.87 -19.18 4.12
N ALA A 129 -1.76 -17.89 3.75
CA ALA A 129 -0.48 -17.27 3.41
C ALA A 129 0.42 -17.00 4.62
N ALA A 130 -0.15 -16.88 5.82
CA ALA A 130 0.59 -16.69 7.06
C ALA A 130 1.22 -17.99 7.59
N GLU A 131 0.72 -19.15 7.15
CA GLU A 131 1.20 -20.49 7.53
C GLU A 131 2.31 -21.03 6.61
N LEU A 132 2.68 -20.30 5.54
CA LEU A 132 3.76 -20.65 4.60
C LEU A 132 5.12 -20.09 5.02
#